data_AF-A0A6C0KUM0-F1
#
_entry.id   AF-A0A6C0KUM0-F1
#
_cell.length_a   1.000
_cell.length_b   1.000
_cell.length_c   1.000
_cell.angle_alpha   90.00
_cell.angle_beta   90.00
_cell.angle_gamma   90.00
#
_symmetry.space_group_name_H-M   'P 1'
#
loop_
_entity.id
_entity.type
_entity.pdbx_description
1 polymer ?
#
loop_
_entity_poly.entity_id
_entity_poly.type
_entity_poly.pdbx_seq_one_letter_code
_entity_poly.pdbx_strand_id
1 'polypeptide(L)'
;MRKKLTLEQTNNQDQKMSTRMFVRASVNGIVYLIDSQKGRVYTYNIEAPVYVGDLERIPGEELVTSEGNLTGARLKLRQDWQKVIRHLHP
;
A
#
# COMPACT_ATOMS: atom_id res chain seq x y z
N MET A 1 -51.34 -1.48 15.54
CA MET A 1 -50.38 -0.58 14.85
C MET A 1 -49.04 -1.30 14.73
N ARG A 2 -48.61 -1.66 13.52
CA ARG A 2 -47.33 -2.34 13.27
C ARG A 2 -46.25 -1.28 13.00
N LYS A 3 -45.33 -1.07 13.94
CA LYS A 3 -44.12 -0.27 13.67
C LYS A 3 -43.14 -1.16 12.90
N LYS A 4 -42.97 -0.87 11.61
CA LYS A 4 -41.84 -1.35 10.81
C LYS A 4 -40.60 -0.61 11.32
N LEU A 5 -39.70 -1.32 11.98
CA LEU A 5 -38.34 -0.83 12.20
C LEU A 5 -37.53 -1.14 10.95
N THR A 6 -37.18 -0.07 10.24
CA THR A 6 -36.39 -0.07 9.03
C THR A 6 -34.92 -0.37 9.37
N LEU A 7 -34.31 -1.22 8.55
CA LEU A 7 -32.90 -1.61 8.54
C LEU A 7 -31.95 -0.43 8.84
N GLU A 8 -31.21 -0.52 9.93
CA GLU A 8 -29.87 0.05 9.98
C GLU A 8 -28.91 -0.99 9.41
N GLN A 9 -28.65 -0.89 8.09
CA GLN A 9 -27.46 -1.50 7.50
C GLN A 9 -26.26 -0.68 7.97
N THR A 10 -25.76 -1.01 9.16
CA THR A 10 -24.49 -0.51 9.64
C THR A 10 -23.41 -1.01 8.69
N ASN A 11 -22.75 -0.06 8.02
CA ASN A 11 -21.66 -0.24 7.07
C ASN A 11 -20.61 -1.24 7.57
N ASN A 12 -20.73 -2.51 7.16
CA ASN A 12 -19.62 -3.45 7.10
C ASN A 12 -18.81 -3.21 5.83
N GLN A 13 -18.29 -1.99 5.66
CA GLN A 13 -17.32 -1.65 4.61
C GLN A 13 -15.86 -1.85 5.05
N ASP A 14 -15.64 -2.45 6.23
CA ASP A 14 -14.29 -2.63 6.81
C ASP A 14 -13.61 -3.97 6.48
N GLN A 15 -14.22 -4.87 5.70
CA GLN A 15 -13.65 -6.21 5.46
C GLN A 15 -13.69 -6.68 4.01
N LYS A 16 -13.38 -5.76 3.09
CA LYS A 16 -12.95 -6.15 1.74
C LYS A 16 -11.96 -5.14 1.18
N MET A 17 -10.89 -4.86 1.92
CA MET A 17 -9.65 -4.41 1.29
C MET A 17 -9.28 -5.48 0.27
N SER A 18 -9.62 -5.20 -0.99
CA SER A 18 -9.36 -6.04 -2.12
C SER A 18 -7.86 -6.34 -2.12
N THR A 19 -7.47 -7.54 -1.67
CA THR A 19 -6.09 -8.06 -1.64
C THR A 19 -5.46 -8.14 -3.05
N ARG A 20 -6.12 -7.56 -4.07
CA ARG A 20 -5.80 -7.62 -5.49
C ARG A 20 -5.20 -6.32 -6.06
N MET A 21 -4.87 -5.31 -5.25
CA MET A 21 -4.32 -4.04 -5.78
C MET A 21 -2.95 -3.63 -5.21
N PHE A 22 -2.37 -4.43 -4.32
CA PHE A 22 -1.02 -4.18 -3.82
C PHE A 22 -0.02 -5.17 -4.40
N VAL A 23 1.04 -4.63 -5.00
CA VAL A 23 2.21 -5.39 -5.44
C VAL A 23 3.31 -5.23 -4.39
N ARG A 24 4.00 -6.31 -4.04
CA ARG A 24 5.12 -6.23 -3.11
C ARG A 24 6.40 -5.88 -3.86
N ALA A 25 7.15 -4.90 -3.37
CA ALA A 25 8.48 -4.60 -3.89
C ALA A 25 9.52 -4.70 -2.78
N SER A 26 10.72 -5.18 -3.12
CA SER A 26 11.83 -5.26 -2.19
C SER A 26 12.94 -4.31 -2.65
N VAL A 27 13.32 -3.37 -1.79
CA VAL A 27 14.40 -2.42 -2.05
C VAL A 27 15.31 -2.39 -0.85
N ASN A 28 16.60 -2.67 -1.05
CA ASN A 28 17.61 -2.72 0.02
C ASN A 28 17.19 -3.61 1.21
N GLY A 29 16.49 -4.72 0.95
CA GLY A 29 16.01 -5.65 1.97
C GLY A 29 14.74 -5.20 2.72
N ILE A 30 14.16 -4.05 2.38
CA ILE A 30 12.89 -3.57 2.95
C ILE A 30 11.77 -3.90 1.97
N VAL A 31 10.70 -4.51 2.48
CA VAL A 31 9.51 -4.84 1.70
C VAL A 31 8.51 -3.69 1.80
N TYR A 32 7.94 -3.30 0.66
CA TYR A 32 6.91 -2.27 0.52
C TYR A 32 5.68 -2.83 -0.17
N LEU A 33 4.53 -2.24 0.13
CA LEU A 33 3.27 -2.47 -0.60
C LEU A 33 3.05 -1.32 -1.59
N ILE A 34 2.84 -1.63 -2.86
CA ILE A 34 2.63 -0.65 -3.92
C ILE A 34 1.20 -0.78 -4.43
N ASP A 35 0.39 0.27 -4.28
CA ASP A 35 -0.88 0.40 -4.98
C ASP A 35 -0.58 0.59 -6.47
N SER A 36 -0.79 -0.45 -7.28
CA SER A 36 -0.44 -0.42 -8.72
C SER A 36 -1.33 0.50 -9.54
N GLN A 37 -2.52 0.86 -9.03
CA GLN A 37 -3.43 1.77 -9.72
C GLN A 37 -3.05 3.23 -9.49
N LYS A 38 -2.64 3.56 -8.26
CA LYS A 38 -2.34 4.94 -7.85
C LYS A 38 -0.85 5.25 -7.82
N GLY A 39 0.00 4.23 -7.89
CA GLY A 39 1.44 4.35 -7.69
C GLY A 39 1.82 4.70 -6.26
N ARG A 40 0.96 4.49 -5.26
CA ARG A 40 1.29 4.84 -3.86
C ARG A 40 2.06 3.71 -3.18
N VAL A 41 3.03 4.07 -2.36
CA VAL A 41 3.93 3.15 -1.67
C VAL A 41 3.66 3.20 -0.17
N TYR A 42 3.51 2.03 0.42
CA TYR A 42 3.16 1.82 1.81
C TYR A 42 4.15 0.86 2.49
N THR A 43 4.20 0.90 3.82
CA THR A 43 4.93 -0.10 4.62
C THR A 43 4.32 -1.49 4.46
N TYR A 44 5.14 -2.52 4.61
CA TYR A 44 4.67 -3.91 4.64
C TYR A 44 4.03 -4.25 6.00
N ASN A 45 2.88 -3.63 6.27
CA ASN A 45 1.95 -3.99 7.33
C ASN A 45 0.57 -4.13 6.69
N ILE A 46 0.11 -5.37 6.49
CA ILE A 46 -1.16 -5.64 5.78
C ILE A 46 -2.37 -5.19 6.61
N GLU A 47 -2.28 -5.21 7.94
CA GLU A 47 -3.36 -4.80 8.83
C GLU A 47 -3.49 -3.29 8.91
N ALA A 48 -2.35 -2.57 8.88
CA ALA A 48 -2.30 -1.11 8.95
C ALA A 48 -1.18 -0.54 8.05
N PRO A 49 -1.37 -0.51 6.72
CA PRO A 49 -0.35 -0.01 5.79
C PRO A 49 -0.20 1.50 5.94
N VAL A 50 1.04 1.96 6.16
CA VAL A 50 1.33 3.40 6.32
C VAL A 50 1.99 3.93 5.05
N TYR A 51 1.44 5.01 4.50
CA TYR A 51 1.98 5.65 3.31
C TYR A 51 3.37 6.24 3.56
N VAL A 52 4.33 5.85 2.71
CA VAL A 52 5.76 6.24 2.82
C VAL A 52 6.31 6.88 1.55
N GLY A 53 5.52 6.98 0.48
CA GLY A 53 5.92 7.67 -0.74
C GLY A 53 5.16 7.21 -1.97
N ASP A 54 5.69 7.51 -3.14
CA ASP A 54 5.06 7.20 -4.43
C ASP A 54 6.05 6.49 -5.36
N LEU A 55 5.51 5.86 -6.40
CA LEU A 55 6.26 5.42 -7.55
C LEU A 55 6.55 6.61 -8.46
N GLU A 56 7.80 6.75 -8.85
CA GLU A 56 8.24 7.71 -9.84
C GLU A 56 8.70 6.98 -11.09
N ARG A 57 8.27 7.45 -12.26
CA ARG A 57 8.72 6.88 -13.54
C ARG A 57 10.05 7.49 -13.94
N ILE A 58 11.09 6.66 -14.02
CA ILE A 58 12.44 7.07 -14.40
C ILE A 58 12.99 6.10 -15.44
N PRO A 59 13.21 6.56 -16.69
CA PRO A 59 13.79 5.73 -17.72
C PRO A 59 15.13 5.11 -17.30
N GLY A 60 15.31 3.81 -17.58
CA GLY A 60 16.54 3.07 -17.27
C GLY A 60 16.62 2.47 -15.87
N GLU A 61 15.66 2.78 -14.98
CA GLU A 61 15.55 2.15 -13.67
C GLU A 61 14.68 0.89 -13.74
N GLU A 62 14.96 -0.09 -12.88
CA GLU A 62 14.10 -1.26 -12.70
C GLU A 62 13.78 -1.46 -11.22
N LEU A 63 12.49 -1.65 -10.93
CA LEU A 63 12.04 -1.99 -9.60
C LEU A 63 11.57 -3.44 -9.57
N VAL A 64 12.26 -4.26 -8.79
CA VAL A 64 11.91 -5.67 -8.59
C VAL A 64 10.67 -5.79 -7.72
N THR A 65 9.66 -6.49 -8.22
CA THR A 65 8.41 -6.76 -7.50
C THR A 65 8.06 -8.23 -7.49
N SER A 66 7.09 -8.62 -6.65
CA SER A 66 6.58 -9.99 -6.59
C SER A 66 5.87 -10.44 -7.87
N GLU A 67 5.50 -9.51 -8.75
CA GLU A 67 4.84 -9.80 -10.04
C GLU A 67 5.78 -9.63 -11.25
N GLY A 68 7.08 -9.38 -11.00
CA GLY A 68 8.09 -9.12 -12.03
C GLY A 68 8.74 -7.75 -11.88
N ASN A 69 9.58 -7.36 -12.84
CA ASN A 69 10.25 -6.07 -12.80
C ASN A 69 9.35 -4.97 -13.39
N LEU A 70 9.15 -3.90 -12.63
CA LEU A 70 8.60 -2.65 -13.15
C LEU A 70 9.73 -1.87 -13.80
N THR A 71 9.74 -1.86 -15.12
CA THR A 71 10.71 -1.10 -15.90
C THR A 71 10.37 0.39 -15.90
N GLY A 72 11.42 1.20 -15.87
CA GLY A 72 11.30 2.65 -15.84
C GLY A 72 10.68 3.19 -14.55
N ALA A 73 10.91 2.55 -13.40
CA ALA A 73 10.26 2.89 -12.14
C ALA A 73 11.22 2.86 -10.95
N ARG A 74 11.04 3.80 -10.00
CA ARG A 74 11.70 3.78 -8.70
C ARG A 74 10.74 4.18 -7.58
N LEU A 75 11.10 3.82 -6.34
CA LEU A 75 10.41 4.33 -5.15
C LEU A 75 10.90 5.75 -4.84
N LYS A 76 9.98 6.71 -4.79
CA LYS A 76 10.20 8.07 -4.29
C LYS A 76 9.63 8.18 -2.89
N LEU A 77 10.46 7.84 -1.91
CA LEU A 77 10.07 7.83 -0.51
C LEU A 77 10.08 9.25 0.09
N ARG A 78 9.17 9.51 1.02
CA ARG A 78 9.11 10.75 1.81
C ARG A 78 10.39 10.94 2.63
N GLN A 79 10.84 12.17 2.86
CA GLN A 79 12.08 12.42 3.62
C GLN A 79 12.11 11.77 5.02
N ASP A 80 10.94 11.59 5.65
CA ASP A 80 10.78 11.01 6.98
C ASP A 80 10.43 9.51 6.99
N TRP A 81 10.47 8.83 5.84
CA TRP A 81 10.05 7.42 5.71
C TRP A 81 10.76 6.49 6.70
N GLN A 82 12.04 6.72 6.98
CA GLN A 82 12.82 5.90 7.91
C GLN A 82 12.29 5.99 9.35
N LYS A 83 11.83 7.18 9.76
CA LYS A 83 11.24 7.37 11.09
C LYS A 83 9.93 6.61 11.22
N VAL A 84 9.12 6.64 10.16
CA VAL A 84 7.86 5.89 10.07
C VAL A 84 8.13 4.38 10.20
N ILE A 85 9.07 3.84 9.42
CA ILE A 85 9.37 2.40 9.45
C ILE A 85 9.95 1.96 10.81
N ARG A 86 10.86 2.74 11.40
CA ARG A 86 11.42 2.45 12.74
C ARG A 86 10.35 2.44 13.84
N HIS A 87 9.32 3.28 13.74
CA HIS A 87 8.24 3.29 14.71
C HIS A 87 7.35 2.04 14.62
N LEU A 88 7.30 1.39 13.45
CA LEU A 88 6.49 0.20 13.20
C LEU A 88 7.24 -1.11 13.45
N HIS A 89 8.58 -1.07 13.44
CA HIS A 89 9.46 -2.21 13.70
C HIS A 89 10.44 -1.85 14.84
N PRO A 90 10.03 -1.96 16.12
CA PRO A 90 10.90 -1.72 17.27
C PRO A 90 12.00 -2.78 17.43
#